data_AF-A0A1L5NWE4-F1
#
_entry.id   AF-A0A1L5NWE4-F1
#
_cell.length_a   1.000
_cell.length_b   1.000
_cell.length_c   1.000
_cell.angle_alpha   90.00
_cell.angle_beta   90.00
_cell.angle_gamma   90.00
#
_symmetry.space_group_name_H-M   'P 1'
#
loop_
_entity.id
_entity.type
_entity.pdbx_description
1 polymer ?
#
loop_
_entity_poly.entity_id
_entity_poly.type
_entity_poly.pdbx_seq_one_letter_code
_entity_poly.pdbx_strand_id
1 'polypeptide(L)'
;MAAETSNELPRLFDAIGADSFAASFVFGMIVIALYANKRLGELITPPKGEEYDFTRMVTLSTMVGRDVFYRAYFYYVALLEFFYLFICTSRPLVSALVDGKTDMRFDGPSWPLGAALLVVGVLPATPIVAQLETSLRRFAHSLAQIPDDFFGKVTALSTSDIEEMASKTPQYQEELELFRKISNLLAILGFPEDECARMARKCLSVKLFHGWTVGGKDIWSLKEYERYSDIFDLLKPKSETLQRDVAGLVRVTERLVFVGKVLAANPGIELRNPLDSTSLKKLVGEGEALLDPAKSGDTISQAERTSLEEAKDSWIKKAEECDVAGRRLIALFSIIARNDRRAMREFQRKDPKPGVGGRSEVFSDPVLRELCRMLRTNSPTSEPWYNSMLLSGLAAIICCTLGLWIYLWVVDVVLTVFATSLASTLSIMVTSAKESLGLAMNTSFEFSLSFLFAGLTALFIRSVKTRDETWLAYRGIHDIPVSTYLPVFACSTVAAFLPSVISYVGYYLFKDQGAFQTQQPDVVLQSLLFRLKFSTVWGLVATIFCAVIDIVSEQNVRMIGARFRVLTVVAVLLLGFIVMLLTDGYSLQSRNFWHRLVGITLVTGFGIAVFATSISVRRKLLVTPNSG
;
A
#
# COMPACT_ATOMS: atom_id res chain seq x y z
N MET A 1 31.41 10.41 -36.70
CA MET A 1 30.81 10.51 -35.35
C MET A 1 29.95 9.31 -34.93
N ALA A 2 29.77 8.27 -35.75
CA ALA A 2 29.06 7.03 -35.36
C ALA A 2 30.01 5.83 -35.12
N ALA A 3 31.32 6.05 -35.08
CA ALA A 3 32.33 4.99 -34.93
C ALA A 3 33.10 5.04 -33.59
N GLU A 4 32.85 6.04 -32.74
CA GLU A 4 33.47 6.15 -31.41
C GLU A 4 32.64 5.47 -30.30
N THR A 5 31.35 5.27 -30.50
CA THR A 5 30.47 4.60 -29.52
C THR A 5 30.53 3.07 -29.55
N SER A 6 31.07 2.45 -30.61
CA SER A 6 31.21 0.99 -30.68
C SER A 6 32.43 0.44 -29.92
N ASN A 7 33.38 1.29 -29.55
CA ASN A 7 34.58 0.91 -28.79
C ASN A 7 34.43 1.15 -27.27
N GLU A 8 33.35 1.79 -26.81
CA GLU A 8 33.09 1.95 -25.38
C GLU A 8 32.42 0.73 -24.75
N LEU A 9 31.53 0.04 -25.48
CA LEU A 9 30.90 -1.19 -24.98
C LEU A 9 31.92 -2.29 -24.67
N PRO A 10 32.89 -2.61 -25.57
CA PRO A 10 33.93 -3.60 -25.30
C PRO A 10 34.86 -3.18 -24.15
N ARG A 11 35.17 -1.88 -24.01
CA ARG A 11 35.95 -1.37 -22.88
C ARG A 11 35.19 -1.42 -21.56
N LEU A 12 33.86 -1.26 -21.59
CA LEU A 12 32.99 -1.49 -20.45
C LEU A 12 33.01 -2.99 -20.08
N PHE A 13 32.93 -3.89 -21.07
CA PHE A 13 33.05 -5.34 -20.87
C PHE A 13 34.45 -5.79 -20.40
N ASP A 14 35.53 -5.13 -20.83
CA ASP A 14 36.90 -5.40 -20.37
C ASP A 14 37.15 -4.85 -18.95
N ALA A 15 36.57 -3.70 -18.60
CA ALA A 15 36.57 -3.18 -17.22
C ALA A 15 35.72 -4.05 -16.27
N ILE A 16 34.67 -4.67 -16.80
CA ILE A 16 33.81 -5.67 -16.15
C ILE A 16 34.51 -7.04 -16.07
N GLY A 17 35.45 -7.33 -16.98
CA GLY A 17 36.20 -8.59 -17.06
C GLY A 17 37.28 -8.76 -15.99
N ALA A 18 37.76 -7.67 -15.38
CA ALA A 18 38.76 -7.72 -14.31
C ALA A 18 38.20 -8.24 -12.97
N ASP A 19 36.88 -8.10 -12.73
CA ASP A 19 36.17 -8.64 -11.57
C ASP A 19 34.86 -9.31 -11.99
N SER A 20 34.95 -10.53 -12.53
CA SER A 20 33.81 -11.34 -13.00
C SER A 20 32.62 -11.39 -12.02
N PHE A 21 32.87 -11.28 -10.71
CA PHE A 21 31.84 -11.23 -9.68
C PHE A 21 31.02 -9.93 -9.67
N ALA A 22 31.66 -8.77 -9.83
CA ALA A 22 30.96 -7.48 -9.85
C ALA A 22 30.04 -7.37 -11.07
N ALA A 23 30.53 -7.85 -12.21
CA ALA A 23 29.77 -8.00 -13.45
C ALA A 23 28.47 -8.80 -13.25
N SER A 24 28.62 -10.00 -12.69
CA SER A 24 27.51 -10.93 -12.52
C SER A 24 26.55 -10.50 -11.41
N PHE A 25 27.05 -9.80 -10.39
CA PHE A 25 26.25 -9.14 -9.37
C PHE A 25 25.36 -8.05 -9.96
N VAL A 26 25.93 -7.11 -10.73
CA VAL A 26 25.16 -6.04 -11.38
C VAL A 26 24.15 -6.61 -12.37
N PHE A 27 24.52 -7.64 -13.13
CA PHE A 27 23.58 -8.32 -14.01
C PHE A 27 22.42 -8.96 -13.23
N GLY A 28 22.70 -9.61 -12.10
CA GLY A 28 21.69 -10.15 -11.19
C GLY A 28 20.72 -9.07 -10.69
N MET A 29 21.23 -7.90 -10.29
CA MET A 29 20.39 -6.76 -9.90
C MET A 29 19.45 -6.33 -11.04
N ILE A 30 19.97 -6.21 -12.27
CA ILE A 30 19.15 -5.82 -13.43
C ILE A 30 18.02 -6.85 -13.67
N VAL A 31 18.33 -8.14 -13.58
CA VAL A 31 17.34 -9.21 -13.75
C VAL A 31 16.25 -9.14 -12.67
N ILE A 32 16.63 -8.90 -11.41
CA ILE A 32 15.69 -8.73 -10.30
C ILE A 32 14.81 -7.50 -10.51
N ALA A 33 15.40 -6.37 -10.93
CA ALA A 33 14.65 -5.14 -11.23
C ALA A 33 13.60 -5.37 -12.33
N LEU A 34 13.98 -6.03 -13.43
CA LEU A 34 13.04 -6.37 -14.52
C LEU A 34 11.94 -7.33 -14.07
N TYR A 35 12.30 -8.34 -13.28
CA TYR A 35 11.35 -9.27 -12.67
C TYR A 35 10.36 -8.54 -11.75
N ALA A 36 10.87 -7.66 -10.90
CA ALA A 36 10.09 -6.89 -9.94
C ALA A 36 9.07 -6.00 -10.65
N ASN A 37 9.44 -5.38 -11.78
CA ASN A 37 8.53 -4.56 -12.57
C ASN A 37 7.36 -5.39 -13.12
N LYS A 38 7.67 -6.59 -13.64
CA LYS A 38 6.65 -7.51 -14.16
C LYS A 38 5.72 -7.98 -13.03
N ARG A 39 6.27 -8.42 -11.89
CA ARG A 39 5.49 -8.96 -10.78
C ARG A 39 4.67 -7.93 -10.02
N LEU A 40 5.19 -6.73 -9.84
CA LEU A 40 4.43 -5.65 -9.21
C LEU A 40 3.25 -5.21 -10.07
N GLY A 41 3.36 -5.35 -11.40
CA GLY A 41 2.26 -5.11 -12.32
C GLY A 41 1.08 -6.08 -12.16
N GLU A 42 1.28 -7.21 -11.47
CA GLU A 42 0.24 -8.21 -11.22
C GLU A 42 -0.52 -7.94 -9.92
N LEU A 43 -1.85 -8.06 -9.97
CA LEU A 43 -2.73 -7.88 -8.80
C LEU A 43 -2.46 -8.97 -7.75
N ILE A 44 -2.23 -8.55 -6.50
CA ILE A 44 -1.91 -9.43 -5.35
C ILE A 44 -3.09 -10.37 -5.02
N THR A 45 -4.31 -9.85 -5.10
CA THR A 45 -5.55 -10.61 -4.95
C THR A 45 -6.39 -10.36 -6.20
N PRO A 46 -6.47 -11.33 -7.12
CA PRO A 46 -7.33 -11.18 -8.30
C PRO A 46 -8.78 -11.04 -7.84
N PRO A 47 -9.53 -10.01 -8.28
CA PRO A 47 -10.96 -9.91 -7.98
C PRO A 47 -11.69 -11.13 -8.57
N LYS A 48 -12.73 -11.60 -7.88
CA LYS A 48 -13.54 -12.74 -8.32
C LYS A 48 -14.69 -12.25 -9.21
N GLY A 49 -14.95 -12.92 -10.34
CA GLY A 49 -16.09 -12.63 -11.24
C GLY A 49 -15.74 -11.76 -12.45
N GLU A 50 -16.74 -11.25 -13.19
CA GLU A 50 -16.55 -10.46 -14.44
C GLU A 50 -15.89 -9.08 -14.25
N GLU A 51 -15.72 -8.63 -13.00
CA GLU A 51 -14.88 -7.50 -12.63
C GLU A 51 -13.39 -7.77 -12.95
N TYR A 52 -13.00 -9.04 -12.95
CA TYR A 52 -11.66 -9.52 -13.28
C TYR A 52 -11.22 -9.10 -14.70
N ASP A 53 -12.14 -9.12 -15.68
CA ASP A 53 -11.80 -8.83 -17.07
C ASP A 53 -11.41 -7.36 -17.29
N PHE A 54 -12.08 -6.42 -16.62
CA PHE A 54 -11.71 -5.00 -16.68
C PHE A 54 -10.34 -4.75 -16.05
N THR A 55 -10.03 -5.46 -14.97
CA THR A 55 -8.78 -5.30 -14.24
C THR A 55 -7.58 -5.93 -14.95
N ARG A 56 -7.81 -6.89 -15.88
CA ARG A 56 -6.78 -7.37 -16.81
C ARG A 56 -6.49 -6.38 -17.93
N MET A 57 -7.45 -5.54 -18.30
CA MET A 57 -7.28 -4.53 -19.35
C MET A 57 -6.52 -3.29 -18.86
N VAL A 58 -6.47 -3.06 -17.55
CA VAL A 58 -5.83 -1.89 -16.95
C VAL A 58 -4.65 -2.32 -16.07
N THR A 59 -3.43 -1.93 -16.44
CA THR A 59 -2.25 -2.23 -15.59
C THR A 59 -2.35 -1.54 -14.22
N LEU A 60 -1.72 -2.10 -13.18
CA LEU A 60 -1.67 -1.45 -11.87
C LEU A 60 -1.09 -0.02 -11.96
N SER A 61 -0.13 0.18 -12.87
CA SER A 61 0.48 1.49 -13.14
C SER A 61 -0.51 2.56 -13.64
N THR A 62 -1.56 2.14 -14.36
CA THR A 62 -2.60 3.03 -14.87
C THR A 62 -3.73 3.22 -13.87
N MET A 63 -4.00 2.23 -13.00
CA MET A 63 -4.99 2.36 -11.92
C MET A 63 -4.54 3.32 -10.80
N VAL A 64 -3.28 3.21 -10.38
CA VAL A 64 -2.75 3.91 -9.21
C VAL A 64 -2.01 5.21 -9.61
N GLY A 65 -1.60 5.31 -10.87
CA GLY A 65 -0.79 6.40 -11.41
C GLY A 65 0.70 6.06 -11.43
N ARG A 66 1.43 6.61 -12.41
CA ARG A 66 2.85 6.29 -12.65
C ARG A 66 3.72 6.61 -11.44
N ASP A 67 3.56 7.78 -10.83
CA ASP A 67 4.39 8.20 -9.69
C ASP A 67 4.27 7.26 -8.49
N VAL A 68 3.03 6.82 -8.20
CA VAL A 68 2.75 5.94 -7.07
C VAL A 68 3.25 4.53 -7.36
N PHE A 69 3.07 4.06 -8.59
CA PHE A 69 3.60 2.79 -9.05
C PHE A 69 5.13 2.74 -9.00
N TYR A 70 5.83 3.77 -9.50
CA TYR A 70 7.30 3.82 -9.45
C TYR A 70 7.83 3.90 -8.03
N ARG A 71 7.10 4.54 -7.11
CA ARG A 71 7.42 4.51 -5.69
C ARG A 71 7.30 3.08 -5.12
N ALA A 72 6.20 2.38 -5.41
CA ALA A 72 6.02 0.98 -5.00
C ALA A 72 7.11 0.08 -5.58
N TYR A 73 7.42 0.27 -6.86
CA TYR A 73 8.47 -0.41 -7.59
C TYR A 73 9.83 -0.21 -6.96
N PHE A 74 10.20 1.03 -6.65
CA PHE A 74 11.46 1.32 -6.00
C PHE A 74 11.59 0.60 -4.65
N TYR A 75 10.54 0.61 -3.82
CA TYR A 75 10.55 -0.10 -2.54
C TYR A 75 10.63 -1.62 -2.71
N TYR A 76 9.86 -2.17 -3.66
CA TYR A 76 9.84 -3.61 -3.91
C TYR A 76 11.19 -4.11 -4.45
N VAL A 77 11.78 -3.39 -5.41
CA VAL A 77 13.13 -3.66 -5.92
C VAL A 77 14.14 -3.56 -4.77
N ALA A 78 14.13 -2.48 -3.99
CA ALA A 78 15.08 -2.32 -2.88
C ALA A 78 15.03 -3.49 -1.87
N LEU A 79 13.84 -4.04 -1.59
CA LEU A 79 13.69 -5.22 -0.72
C LEU A 79 14.24 -6.50 -1.35
N LEU A 80 13.94 -6.74 -2.62
CA LEU A 80 14.45 -7.91 -3.34
C LEU A 80 15.96 -7.83 -3.53
N GLU A 81 16.49 -6.64 -3.84
CA GLU A 81 17.92 -6.38 -3.95
C GLU A 81 18.63 -6.54 -2.60
N PHE A 82 18.00 -6.13 -1.51
CA PHE A 82 18.54 -6.38 -0.18
C PHE A 82 18.60 -7.87 0.14
N PHE A 83 17.57 -8.63 -0.21
CA PHE A 83 17.56 -10.08 -0.05
C PHE A 83 18.60 -10.77 -0.95
N TYR A 84 18.74 -10.27 -2.18
CA TYR A 84 19.77 -10.71 -3.11
C TYR A 84 21.19 -10.45 -2.58
N LEU A 85 21.44 -9.24 -2.10
CA LEU A 85 22.70 -8.86 -1.45
C LEU A 85 22.97 -9.76 -0.24
N PHE A 86 21.95 -10.07 0.57
CA PHE A 86 22.08 -10.99 1.70
C PHE A 86 22.51 -12.40 1.24
N ILE A 87 21.90 -12.98 0.20
CA ILE A 87 22.30 -14.29 -0.32
C ILE A 87 23.69 -14.25 -0.93
N CYS A 88 24.01 -13.19 -1.68
CA CYS A 88 25.33 -12.98 -2.28
C CYS A 88 26.41 -12.90 -1.19
N THR A 89 26.15 -12.16 -0.12
CA THR A 89 27.05 -12.02 1.02
C THR A 89 27.03 -13.22 1.96
N SER A 90 26.03 -14.10 1.93
CA SER A 90 26.04 -15.31 2.77
C SER A 90 26.90 -16.44 2.22
N ARG A 91 27.48 -16.33 1.01
CA ARG A 91 28.37 -17.34 0.42
C ARG A 91 29.46 -17.84 1.38
N PRO A 92 30.31 -16.98 1.95
CA PRO A 92 31.38 -17.44 2.82
C PRO A 92 30.85 -18.10 4.10
N LEU A 93 29.69 -17.67 4.62
CA LEU A 93 29.04 -18.31 5.77
C LEU A 93 28.60 -19.75 5.46
N VAL A 94 27.98 -19.97 4.30
CA VAL A 94 27.59 -21.32 3.85
C VAL A 94 28.84 -22.18 3.66
N SER A 95 29.88 -21.63 3.04
CA SER A 95 31.15 -22.33 2.84
C SER A 95 31.88 -22.69 4.13
N ALA A 96 31.75 -21.88 5.18
CA ALA A 96 32.36 -22.15 6.48
C ALA A 96 31.56 -23.16 7.34
N LEU A 97 30.25 -23.27 7.10
CA LEU A 97 29.36 -24.20 7.83
C LEU A 97 29.29 -25.58 7.17
N VAL A 98 29.40 -25.65 5.84
CA VAL A 98 29.42 -26.89 5.07
C VAL A 98 30.87 -27.30 4.92
N ASP A 99 31.35 -28.07 5.89
CA ASP A 99 32.71 -28.51 6.18
C ASP A 99 33.47 -29.16 4.99
N GLY A 100 33.72 -28.42 3.91
CA GLY A 100 34.49 -28.79 2.71
C GLY A 100 34.01 -30.02 1.90
N LYS A 101 32.97 -30.73 2.36
CA LYS A 101 32.57 -32.06 1.83
C LYS A 101 31.65 -32.02 0.62
N THR A 102 31.16 -30.86 0.21
CA THR A 102 30.38 -30.72 -1.01
C THR A 102 31.28 -30.23 -2.14
N ASP A 103 31.48 -31.05 -3.17
CA ASP A 103 32.19 -30.70 -4.42
C ASP A 103 31.51 -29.56 -5.22
N MET A 104 30.46 -28.93 -4.68
CA MET A 104 29.85 -27.73 -5.22
C MET A 104 30.73 -26.51 -4.96
N ARG A 105 31.81 -26.37 -5.73
CA ARG A 105 32.58 -25.14 -5.84
C ARG A 105 31.80 -24.12 -6.66
N PHE A 106 30.96 -23.33 -6.01
CA PHE A 106 30.38 -22.13 -6.61
C PHE A 106 31.42 -20.99 -6.64
N ASP A 107 32.53 -21.23 -7.35
CA ASP A 107 33.60 -20.25 -7.47
C ASP A 107 33.35 -19.23 -8.59
N GLY A 108 33.72 -17.97 -8.33
CA GLY A 108 33.61 -16.86 -9.28
C GLY A 108 32.19 -16.31 -9.53
N PRO A 109 31.87 -15.93 -10.79
CA PRO A 109 30.67 -15.16 -11.17
C PRO A 109 29.35 -15.94 -11.09
N SER A 110 29.43 -17.26 -10.91
CA SER A 110 28.28 -18.17 -10.88
C SER A 110 27.40 -17.99 -9.65
N TRP A 111 27.96 -17.57 -8.51
CA TRP A 111 27.19 -17.40 -7.26
C TRP A 111 26.17 -16.25 -7.33
N PRO A 112 26.54 -15.02 -7.72
CA PRO A 112 25.55 -13.95 -7.89
C PRO A 112 24.47 -14.28 -8.91
N LEU A 113 24.78 -15.04 -9.97
CA LEU A 113 23.78 -15.48 -10.95
C LEU A 113 22.85 -16.55 -10.37
N GLY A 114 23.40 -17.53 -9.64
CA GLY A 114 22.62 -18.55 -8.93
C GLY A 114 21.71 -17.94 -7.88
N ALA A 115 22.19 -16.95 -7.13
CA ALA A 115 21.39 -16.20 -6.17
C ALA A 115 20.26 -15.42 -6.86
N ALA A 116 20.53 -14.77 -8.00
CA ALA A 116 19.50 -14.06 -8.76
C ALA A 116 18.44 -15.03 -9.31
N LEU A 117 18.86 -16.19 -9.80
CA LEU A 117 17.96 -17.24 -10.27
C LEU A 117 17.15 -17.86 -9.14
N LEU A 118 17.73 -17.97 -7.94
CA LEU A 118 16.99 -18.36 -6.75
C LEU A 118 15.90 -17.33 -6.44
N VAL A 119 16.25 -16.04 -6.41
CA VAL A 119 15.31 -14.93 -6.10
C VAL A 119 14.18 -14.83 -7.12
N VAL A 120 14.49 -14.96 -8.41
CA VAL A 120 13.55 -14.73 -9.52
C VAL A 120 12.81 -16.00 -9.95
N GLY A 121 13.45 -17.17 -9.84
CA GLY A 121 12.95 -18.44 -10.37
C GLY A 121 12.47 -19.42 -9.30
N VAL A 122 13.28 -19.67 -8.28
CA VAL A 122 13.00 -20.72 -7.27
C VAL A 122 12.07 -20.21 -6.17
N LEU A 123 12.31 -19.00 -5.66
CA LEU A 123 11.48 -18.40 -4.60
C LEU A 123 9.98 -18.38 -4.98
N PRO A 124 9.57 -17.96 -6.19
CA PRO A 124 8.15 -17.89 -6.52
C PRO A 124 7.51 -19.26 -6.74
N ALA A 125 8.31 -20.29 -7.06
CA ALA A 125 7.82 -21.64 -7.32
C ALA A 125 7.49 -22.43 -6.04
N THR A 126 7.98 -21.97 -4.88
CA THR A 126 7.75 -22.63 -3.59
C THR A 126 6.59 -21.95 -2.84
N PRO A 127 5.57 -22.70 -2.38
CA PRO A 127 4.33 -22.12 -1.85
C PRO A 127 4.53 -21.27 -0.58
N ILE A 128 5.47 -21.65 0.28
CA ILE A 128 5.81 -20.89 1.50
C ILE A 128 6.43 -19.53 1.14
N VAL A 129 7.31 -19.53 0.14
CA VAL A 129 8.00 -18.32 -0.27
C VAL A 129 7.12 -17.44 -1.14
N ALA A 130 6.18 -18.01 -1.90
CA ALA A 130 5.14 -17.24 -2.57
C ALA A 130 4.32 -16.40 -1.57
N GLN A 131 4.07 -16.91 -0.34
CA GLN A 131 3.43 -16.13 0.71
C GLN A 131 4.33 -14.98 1.22
N LEU A 132 5.64 -15.23 1.37
CA LEU A 132 6.61 -14.19 1.72
C LEU A 132 6.72 -13.12 0.65
N GLU A 133 6.82 -13.50 -0.62
CA GLU A 133 6.84 -12.57 -1.76
C GLU A 133 5.55 -11.76 -1.81
N THR A 134 4.39 -12.41 -1.67
CA THR A 134 3.09 -11.73 -1.61
C THR A 134 3.07 -10.74 -0.45
N SER A 135 3.64 -11.09 0.70
CA SER A 135 3.76 -10.21 1.86
C SER A 135 4.70 -9.03 1.60
N LEU A 136 5.84 -9.24 0.92
CA LEU A 136 6.76 -8.18 0.50
C LEU A 136 6.11 -7.23 -0.52
N ARG A 137 5.30 -7.78 -1.44
CA ARG A 137 4.54 -6.99 -2.42
C ARG A 137 3.46 -6.16 -1.74
N ARG A 138 2.71 -6.75 -0.79
CA ARG A 138 1.75 -6.02 0.06
C ARG A 138 2.44 -4.92 0.86
N PHE A 139 3.61 -5.21 1.41
CA PHE A 139 4.41 -4.22 2.11
C PHE A 139 4.83 -3.06 1.20
N ALA A 140 5.29 -3.34 -0.02
CA ALA A 140 5.63 -2.32 -1.01
C ALA A 140 4.40 -1.51 -1.48
N HIS A 141 3.26 -2.17 -1.66
CA HIS A 141 1.98 -1.52 -1.97
C HIS A 141 1.55 -0.58 -0.84
N SER A 142 1.62 -1.04 0.40
CA SER A 142 1.30 -0.22 1.57
C SER A 142 2.25 0.97 1.73
N LEU A 143 3.57 0.75 1.55
CA LEU A 143 4.58 1.82 1.54
C LEU A 143 4.30 2.90 0.50
N ALA A 144 3.83 2.49 -0.68
CA ALA A 144 3.45 3.40 -1.76
C ALA A 144 2.03 3.95 -1.62
N GLN A 145 1.26 3.55 -0.62
CA GLN A 145 -0.13 3.96 -0.43
C GLN A 145 -1.04 3.54 -1.61
N ILE A 146 -0.81 2.34 -2.12
CA ILE A 146 -1.76 1.68 -3.02
C ILE A 146 -2.90 1.16 -2.14
N PRO A 147 -4.14 1.66 -2.28
CA PRO A 147 -5.26 1.18 -1.52
C PRO A 147 -5.55 -0.25 -1.94
N ASP A 148 -5.35 -1.17 -1.01
CA ASP A 148 -5.80 -2.55 -1.16
C ASP A 148 -7.34 -2.63 -1.24
N ASP A 149 -8.04 -1.60 -0.74
CA ASP A 149 -9.51 -1.47 -0.75
C ASP A 149 -10.04 -0.71 -1.99
N PHE A 150 -9.28 -0.63 -3.08
CA PHE A 150 -9.76 0.02 -4.31
C PHE A 150 -11.13 -0.54 -4.74
N PHE A 151 -11.27 -1.86 -4.75
CA PHE A 151 -12.56 -2.50 -5.05
C PHE A 151 -13.60 -2.26 -3.97
N GLY A 152 -13.22 -2.22 -2.69
CA GLY A 152 -14.13 -1.84 -1.61
C GLY A 152 -14.73 -0.44 -1.83
N LYS A 153 -13.93 0.52 -2.32
CA LYS A 153 -14.42 1.85 -2.70
C LYS A 153 -15.32 1.82 -3.93
N VAL A 154 -14.98 1.04 -4.94
CA VAL A 154 -15.84 0.85 -6.13
C VAL A 154 -17.18 0.22 -5.74
N THR A 155 -17.16 -0.79 -4.87
CA THR A 155 -18.37 -1.41 -4.32
C THR A 155 -19.19 -0.40 -3.52
N ALA A 156 -18.55 0.35 -2.61
CA ALA A 156 -19.23 1.39 -1.83
C ALA A 156 -19.88 2.47 -2.71
N LEU A 157 -19.21 2.87 -3.79
CA LEU A 157 -19.78 3.80 -4.79
C LEU A 157 -20.95 3.16 -5.56
N SER A 158 -20.84 1.89 -5.94
CA SER A 158 -21.92 1.18 -6.65
C SER A 158 -23.17 0.99 -5.80
N THR A 159 -23.01 0.84 -4.49
CA THR A 159 -24.12 0.68 -3.54
C THR A 159 -24.63 2.01 -2.99
N SER A 160 -23.90 3.11 -3.18
CA SER A 160 -24.29 4.42 -2.66
C SER A 160 -25.64 4.87 -3.19
N ASP A 161 -26.41 5.58 -2.37
CA ASP A 161 -27.74 6.10 -2.74
C ASP A 161 -27.58 7.36 -3.60
N ILE A 162 -27.11 7.16 -4.83
CA ILE A 162 -26.83 8.22 -5.80
C ILE A 162 -28.08 9.05 -6.09
N GLU A 163 -29.24 8.41 -6.08
CA GLU A 163 -30.54 9.08 -6.21
C GLU A 163 -30.82 10.06 -5.06
N GLU A 164 -30.40 9.76 -3.83
CA GLU A 164 -30.60 10.68 -2.70
C GLU A 164 -29.70 11.90 -2.85
N MET A 165 -28.46 11.70 -3.30
CA MET A 165 -27.53 12.77 -3.62
C MET A 165 -28.04 13.63 -4.80
N ALA A 166 -28.53 12.99 -5.86
CA ALA A 166 -29.08 13.65 -7.03
C ALA A 166 -30.35 14.44 -6.72
N SER A 167 -31.20 13.96 -5.79
CA SER A 167 -32.45 14.63 -5.41
C SER A 167 -32.26 16.07 -4.91
N LYS A 168 -31.08 16.38 -4.40
CA LYS A 168 -30.71 17.70 -3.86
C LYS A 168 -30.31 18.69 -4.97
N THR A 169 -30.26 18.25 -6.22
CA THR A 169 -29.67 18.99 -7.34
C THR A 169 -30.61 19.03 -8.55
N PRO A 170 -31.04 20.22 -9.01
CA PRO A 170 -32.02 20.33 -10.10
C PRO A 170 -31.50 19.84 -11.46
N GLN A 171 -30.19 19.81 -11.67
CA GLN A 171 -29.57 19.36 -12.93
C GLN A 171 -29.80 17.88 -13.23
N TYR A 172 -30.11 17.07 -12.20
CA TYR A 172 -30.33 15.62 -12.33
C TYR A 172 -31.81 15.22 -12.34
N GLN A 173 -32.71 16.17 -12.62
CA GLN A 173 -34.16 15.89 -12.62
C GLN A 173 -34.56 14.80 -13.61
N GLU A 174 -34.02 14.81 -14.84
CA GLU A 174 -34.34 13.79 -15.85
C GLU A 174 -33.87 12.39 -15.42
N GLU A 175 -32.70 12.31 -14.80
CA GLU A 175 -32.15 11.07 -14.24
C GLU A 175 -33.00 10.52 -13.09
N LEU A 176 -33.48 11.41 -12.21
CA LEU A 176 -34.37 11.06 -11.12
C LEU A 176 -35.75 10.61 -11.61
N GLU A 177 -36.31 11.27 -12.62
CA GLU A 177 -37.54 10.85 -13.27
C GLU A 177 -37.39 9.44 -13.87
N LEU A 178 -36.26 9.16 -14.53
CA LEU A 178 -35.98 7.84 -15.08
C LEU A 178 -35.86 6.79 -13.97
N PHE A 179 -35.14 7.09 -12.89
CA PHE A 179 -35.01 6.19 -11.74
C PHE A 179 -36.37 5.86 -11.12
N ARG A 180 -37.19 6.88 -10.83
CA ARG A 180 -38.54 6.72 -10.28
C ARG A 180 -39.41 5.91 -11.22
N LYS A 181 -39.35 6.22 -12.51
CA LYS A 181 -40.10 5.48 -13.54
C LYS A 181 -39.73 4.01 -13.58
N ILE A 182 -38.45 3.66 -13.56
CA ILE A 182 -38.01 2.25 -13.53
C ILE A 182 -38.46 1.58 -12.23
N SER A 183 -38.24 2.22 -11.08
CA SER A 183 -38.62 1.67 -9.77
C SER A 183 -40.12 1.42 -9.66
N ASN A 184 -40.95 2.37 -10.08
CA ASN A 184 -42.40 2.26 -10.06
C ASN A 184 -42.91 1.17 -11.02
N LEU A 185 -42.32 1.05 -12.22
CA LEU A 185 -42.66 -0.03 -13.15
C LEU A 185 -42.31 -1.41 -12.58
N LEU A 186 -41.13 -1.55 -11.96
CA LEU A 186 -40.74 -2.81 -11.31
C LEU A 186 -41.66 -3.16 -10.14
N ALA A 187 -42.11 -2.17 -9.36
CA ALA A 187 -43.09 -2.40 -8.30
C ALA A 187 -44.42 -2.92 -8.85
N ILE A 188 -44.91 -2.34 -9.96
CA ILE A 188 -46.12 -2.83 -10.65
C ILE A 188 -45.93 -4.26 -11.16
N LEU A 189 -44.74 -4.61 -11.66
CA LEU A 189 -44.42 -5.98 -12.08
C LEU A 189 -44.37 -6.97 -10.91
N GLY A 190 -44.41 -6.51 -9.65
CA GLY A 190 -44.44 -7.36 -8.47
C GLY A 190 -43.08 -7.67 -7.87
N PHE A 191 -42.04 -6.88 -8.18
CA PHE A 191 -40.76 -6.98 -7.48
C PHE A 191 -40.85 -6.36 -6.07
N PRO A 192 -40.10 -6.87 -5.08
CA PRO A 192 -39.98 -6.23 -3.77
C PRO A 192 -39.45 -4.80 -3.87
N GLU A 193 -39.90 -3.89 -3.00
CA GLU A 193 -39.55 -2.47 -3.02
C GLU A 193 -38.02 -2.23 -3.00
N ASP A 194 -37.31 -2.94 -2.11
CA ASP A 194 -35.84 -2.88 -2.00
C ASP A 194 -35.14 -3.32 -3.29
N GLU A 195 -35.70 -4.32 -3.99
CA GLU A 195 -35.16 -4.82 -5.24
C GLU A 195 -35.44 -3.86 -6.41
N CYS A 196 -36.61 -3.23 -6.42
CA CYS A 196 -36.97 -2.20 -7.40
C CYS A 196 -35.97 -1.04 -7.36
N ALA A 197 -35.71 -0.49 -6.16
CA ALA A 197 -34.74 0.59 -5.98
C ALA A 197 -33.33 0.16 -6.40
N ARG A 198 -32.89 -1.04 -5.99
CA ARG A 198 -31.58 -1.60 -6.34
C ARG A 198 -31.40 -1.78 -7.85
N MET A 199 -32.40 -2.32 -8.56
CA MET A 199 -32.34 -2.51 -10.01
C MET A 199 -32.39 -1.18 -10.76
N ALA A 200 -33.26 -0.26 -10.35
CA ALA A 200 -33.32 1.09 -10.91
C ALA A 200 -31.98 1.82 -10.75
N ARG A 201 -31.33 1.68 -9.59
CA ARG A 201 -30.00 2.24 -9.32
C ARG A 201 -28.93 1.65 -10.23
N LYS A 202 -28.92 0.33 -10.43
CA LYS A 202 -27.98 -0.34 -11.37
C LYS A 202 -28.13 0.25 -12.78
N CYS A 203 -29.35 0.39 -13.28
CA CYS A 203 -29.60 0.99 -14.60
C CYS A 203 -29.20 2.47 -14.66
N LEU A 204 -29.52 3.25 -13.62
CA LEU A 204 -29.17 4.68 -13.56
C LEU A 204 -27.64 4.88 -13.49
N SER A 205 -26.93 4.03 -12.75
CA SER A 205 -25.48 4.14 -12.58
C SER A 205 -24.74 4.09 -13.92
N VAL A 206 -25.20 3.27 -14.87
CA VAL A 206 -24.61 3.19 -16.23
C VAL A 206 -24.74 4.52 -16.95
N LYS A 207 -25.89 5.20 -16.86
CA LYS A 207 -26.11 6.51 -17.49
C LYS A 207 -25.23 7.59 -16.85
N LEU A 208 -25.28 7.71 -15.53
CA LEU A 208 -24.54 8.72 -14.77
C LEU A 208 -23.03 8.57 -14.92
N PHE A 209 -22.50 7.38 -14.62
CA PHE A 209 -21.05 7.16 -14.70
C PHE A 209 -20.55 7.16 -16.15
N HIS A 210 -21.37 6.81 -17.15
CA HIS A 210 -21.01 7.06 -18.54
C HIS A 210 -20.82 8.55 -18.81
N GLY A 211 -21.77 9.39 -18.42
CA GLY A 211 -21.68 10.85 -18.56
C GLY A 211 -20.47 11.44 -17.83
N TRP A 212 -20.19 10.96 -16.63
CA TRP A 212 -19.06 11.43 -15.84
C TRP A 212 -17.70 10.87 -16.27
N THR A 213 -17.63 9.80 -17.07
CA THR A 213 -16.36 9.20 -17.51
C THR A 213 -16.15 9.34 -19.00
N VAL A 214 -16.80 8.49 -19.79
CA VAL A 214 -16.73 8.43 -21.26
C VAL A 214 -17.24 9.72 -21.90
N GLY A 215 -18.27 10.35 -21.34
CA GLY A 215 -18.76 11.67 -21.76
C GLY A 215 -18.06 12.84 -21.07
N GLY A 216 -17.22 12.58 -20.07
CA GLY A 216 -16.72 13.55 -19.11
C GLY A 216 -15.54 14.41 -19.59
N LYS A 217 -15.42 14.68 -20.90
CA LYS A 217 -14.28 15.44 -21.46
C LYS A 217 -14.10 16.83 -20.84
N ASP A 218 -15.20 17.42 -20.38
CA ASP A 218 -15.21 18.75 -19.74
C ASP A 218 -14.97 18.70 -18.23
N ILE A 219 -15.07 17.51 -17.63
CA ILE A 219 -14.85 17.23 -16.20
C ILE A 219 -13.37 17.02 -15.93
N TRP A 220 -12.71 16.23 -16.79
CA TRP A 220 -11.34 15.79 -16.58
C TRP A 220 -10.35 16.64 -17.38
N SER A 221 -9.11 16.70 -16.90
CA SER A 221 -8.03 17.29 -17.65
C SER A 221 -7.80 16.52 -18.96
N LEU A 222 -7.57 17.25 -20.04
CA LEU A 222 -7.36 16.68 -21.38
C LEU A 222 -6.28 15.59 -21.38
N LYS A 223 -5.20 15.81 -20.64
CA LYS A 223 -4.08 14.87 -20.50
C LYS A 223 -4.52 13.51 -19.93
N GLU A 224 -5.29 13.51 -18.85
CA GLU A 224 -5.76 12.24 -18.27
C GLU A 224 -6.89 11.66 -19.12
N TYR A 225 -7.76 12.47 -19.70
CA TYR A 225 -8.80 12.00 -20.60
C TYR A 225 -8.23 11.25 -21.83
N GLU A 226 -7.27 11.85 -22.53
CA GLU A 226 -6.59 11.21 -23.68
C GLU A 226 -5.85 9.92 -23.30
N ARG A 227 -5.35 9.83 -22.07
CA ARG A 227 -4.65 8.64 -21.59
C ARG A 227 -5.55 7.39 -21.51
N TYR A 228 -6.86 7.57 -21.35
CA TYR A 228 -7.83 6.50 -21.22
C TYR A 228 -8.72 6.34 -22.48
N SER A 229 -8.37 6.98 -23.60
CA SER A 229 -9.15 6.94 -24.86
C SER A 229 -9.48 5.52 -25.31
N ASP A 230 -8.49 4.63 -25.31
CA ASP A 230 -8.66 3.25 -25.79
C ASP A 230 -9.67 2.47 -24.92
N ILE A 231 -9.70 2.78 -23.62
CA ILE A 231 -10.65 2.18 -22.67
C ILE A 231 -12.04 2.79 -22.86
N PHE A 232 -12.12 4.10 -23.16
CA PHE A 232 -13.39 4.74 -23.51
C PHE A 232 -13.98 4.11 -24.77
N ASP A 233 -13.17 3.90 -25.81
CA ASP A 233 -13.62 3.30 -27.08
C ASP A 233 -14.15 1.87 -26.88
N LEU A 234 -13.60 1.14 -25.91
CA LEU A 234 -14.08 -0.20 -25.55
C LEU A 234 -15.40 -0.18 -24.75
N LEU A 235 -15.54 0.73 -23.78
CA LEU A 235 -16.70 0.75 -22.88
C LEU A 235 -17.90 1.51 -23.45
N LYS A 236 -17.65 2.53 -24.27
CA LYS A 236 -18.66 3.38 -24.90
C LYS A 236 -19.76 2.58 -25.61
N PRO A 237 -19.48 1.69 -26.58
CA PRO A 237 -20.54 1.01 -27.33
C PRO A 237 -21.42 0.13 -26.44
N LYS A 238 -20.83 -0.55 -25.44
CA LYS A 238 -21.58 -1.40 -24.50
C LYS A 238 -22.49 -0.56 -23.60
N SER A 239 -21.97 0.53 -23.03
CA SER A 239 -22.76 1.41 -22.17
C SER A 239 -23.89 2.13 -22.91
N GLU A 240 -23.66 2.62 -24.13
CA GLU A 240 -24.71 3.25 -24.96
C GLU A 240 -25.77 2.24 -25.41
N THR A 241 -25.38 1.00 -25.71
CA THR A 241 -26.32 -0.07 -26.05
C THR A 241 -27.19 -0.41 -24.84
N LEU A 242 -26.61 -0.55 -23.64
CA LEU A 242 -27.37 -0.81 -22.43
C LEU A 242 -28.34 0.34 -22.09
N GLN A 243 -27.93 1.60 -22.26
CA GLN A 243 -28.84 2.74 -22.07
C GLN A 243 -30.03 2.71 -23.03
N ARG A 244 -29.80 2.36 -24.31
CA ARG A 244 -30.86 2.16 -25.30
C ARG A 244 -31.76 0.98 -24.97
N ASP A 245 -31.18 -0.13 -24.54
CA ASP A 245 -31.91 -1.34 -24.15
C ASP A 245 -32.81 -1.08 -22.94
N VAL A 246 -32.31 -0.39 -21.90
CA VAL A 246 -33.10 0.00 -20.73
C VAL A 246 -34.24 0.94 -21.14
N ALA A 247 -33.97 1.94 -21.98
CA ALA A 247 -35.02 2.83 -22.48
C ALA A 247 -36.08 2.08 -23.32
N GLY A 248 -35.65 1.09 -24.09
CA GLY A 248 -36.51 0.17 -24.83
C GLY A 248 -37.36 -0.69 -23.89
N LEU A 249 -36.75 -1.27 -22.86
CA LEU A 249 -37.41 -2.13 -21.88
C LEU A 249 -38.45 -1.36 -21.06
N VAL A 250 -38.15 -0.10 -20.69
CA VAL A 250 -39.13 0.81 -20.08
C VAL A 250 -40.34 0.98 -21.01
N ARG A 251 -40.13 1.28 -22.29
CA ARG A 251 -41.23 1.48 -23.27
C ARG A 251 -42.04 0.20 -23.51
N VAL A 252 -41.39 -0.96 -23.56
CA VAL A 252 -42.07 -2.26 -23.70
C VAL A 252 -42.91 -2.54 -22.46
N THR A 253 -42.35 -2.33 -21.27
CA THR A 253 -43.03 -2.55 -19.99
C THR A 253 -44.26 -1.63 -19.84
N GLU A 254 -44.14 -0.35 -20.20
CA GLU A 254 -45.27 0.59 -20.21
C GLU A 254 -46.40 0.19 -21.14
N ARG A 255 -46.08 -0.52 -22.22
CA ARG A 255 -47.07 -0.99 -23.22
C ARG A 255 -47.70 -2.33 -22.85
N LEU A 256 -47.26 -2.98 -21.79
CA LEU A 256 -47.89 -4.22 -21.32
C LEU A 256 -49.33 -3.91 -20.91
N VAL A 257 -50.27 -4.72 -21.42
CA VAL A 257 -51.71 -4.56 -21.12
C VAL A 257 -51.96 -4.63 -19.61
N PHE A 258 -51.22 -5.49 -18.90
CA PHE A 258 -51.24 -5.59 -17.45
C PHE A 258 -50.91 -4.25 -16.76
N VAL A 259 -49.80 -3.61 -17.13
CA VAL A 259 -49.40 -2.31 -16.57
C VAL A 259 -50.43 -1.23 -16.92
N GLY A 260 -50.96 -1.24 -18.15
CA GLY A 260 -52.02 -0.34 -18.57
C GLY A 260 -53.30 -0.47 -17.72
N LYS A 261 -53.71 -1.70 -17.38
CA LYS A 261 -54.87 -1.97 -16.51
C LYS A 261 -54.64 -1.44 -15.08
N VAL A 262 -53.46 -1.67 -14.50
CA VAL A 262 -53.09 -1.18 -13.15
C VAL A 262 -53.06 0.36 -13.10
N LEU A 263 -52.50 1.00 -14.13
CA LEU A 263 -52.45 2.47 -14.20
C LEU A 263 -53.83 3.08 -14.45
N ALA A 264 -54.68 2.44 -15.28
CA ALA A 264 -56.04 2.91 -15.51
C ALA A 264 -56.92 2.87 -14.25
N ALA A 265 -56.66 1.91 -13.35
CA ALA A 265 -57.32 1.85 -12.05
C ALA A 265 -56.88 2.97 -11.08
N ASN A 266 -55.75 3.63 -11.35
CA ASN A 266 -55.21 4.74 -10.54
C ASN A 266 -54.89 5.99 -11.39
N PRO A 267 -55.91 6.70 -11.90
CA PRO A 267 -55.74 7.79 -12.88
C PRO A 267 -55.01 9.05 -12.36
N GLY A 268 -54.51 9.07 -11.12
CA GLY A 268 -53.70 10.16 -10.55
C GLY A 268 -52.22 9.81 -10.36
N ILE A 269 -51.80 8.59 -10.70
CA ILE A 269 -50.41 8.14 -10.48
C ILE A 269 -49.58 8.36 -11.74
N GLU A 270 -48.66 9.32 -11.66
CA GLU A 270 -47.64 9.54 -12.67
C GLU A 270 -46.38 8.73 -12.34
N LEU A 271 -45.96 7.85 -13.25
CA LEU A 271 -44.78 6.98 -13.06
C LEU A 271 -43.48 7.74 -12.79
N ARG A 272 -43.37 9.01 -13.19
CA ARG A 272 -42.16 9.83 -13.04
C ARG A 272 -42.05 10.50 -11.67
N ASN A 273 -43.16 10.59 -10.94
CA ASN A 273 -43.21 11.25 -9.64
C ASN A 273 -42.85 10.26 -8.53
N PRO A 274 -42.32 10.77 -7.40
CA PRO A 274 -42.09 9.92 -6.24
C PRO A 274 -43.45 9.46 -5.71
N LEU A 275 -43.63 8.15 -5.59
CA LEU A 275 -44.81 7.57 -4.96
C LEU A 275 -44.57 7.43 -3.46
N ASP A 276 -45.57 7.80 -2.67
CA ASP A 276 -45.64 7.49 -1.26
C ASP A 276 -45.85 5.97 -1.06
N SER A 277 -45.39 5.44 0.07
CA SER A 277 -45.47 4.01 0.38
C SER A 277 -46.92 3.49 0.37
N THR A 278 -47.89 4.36 0.66
CA THR A 278 -49.33 4.08 0.57
C THR A 278 -49.80 3.88 -0.86
N SER A 279 -49.45 4.76 -1.80
CA SER A 279 -49.83 4.58 -3.21
C SER A 279 -49.09 3.41 -3.87
N LEU A 280 -47.83 3.17 -3.49
CA LEU A 280 -47.06 2.04 -3.99
C LEU A 280 -47.68 0.71 -3.54
N LYS A 281 -48.06 0.58 -2.26
CA LYS A 281 -48.79 -0.59 -1.76
C LYS A 281 -50.14 -0.78 -2.45
N LYS A 282 -50.82 0.31 -2.77
CA LYS A 282 -52.09 0.26 -3.51
C LYS A 282 -51.89 -0.30 -4.92
N LEU A 283 -50.88 0.19 -5.65
CA LEU A 283 -50.52 -0.33 -6.98
C LEU A 283 -50.15 -1.82 -6.95
N VAL A 284 -49.32 -2.21 -5.98
CA VAL A 284 -48.91 -3.62 -5.81
C VAL A 284 -50.13 -4.49 -5.50
N GLY A 285 -50.98 -4.06 -4.56
CA GLY A 285 -52.19 -4.80 -4.19
C GLY A 285 -53.19 -4.95 -5.35
N GLU A 286 -53.30 -3.93 -6.21
CA GLU A 286 -54.12 -4.02 -7.42
C GLU A 286 -53.50 -4.92 -8.49
N GLY A 287 -52.17 -4.89 -8.66
CA GLY A 287 -51.44 -5.84 -9.51
C GLY A 287 -51.63 -7.29 -9.05
N GLU A 288 -51.53 -7.54 -7.75
CA GLU A 288 -51.79 -8.85 -7.15
C GLU A 288 -53.25 -9.30 -7.33
N ALA A 289 -54.21 -8.38 -7.16
CA ALA A 289 -55.63 -8.67 -7.33
C ALA A 289 -55.98 -9.06 -8.78
N LEU A 290 -55.31 -8.46 -9.78
CA LEU A 290 -55.47 -8.84 -11.19
C LEU A 290 -54.82 -10.19 -11.52
N LEU A 291 -53.74 -10.56 -10.81
CA LEU A 291 -53.10 -11.86 -10.97
C LEU A 291 -53.87 -13.00 -10.29
N ASP A 292 -54.59 -12.70 -9.22
CA ASP A 292 -55.43 -13.64 -8.48
C ASP A 292 -56.81 -13.84 -9.14
N PRO A 293 -57.07 -15.00 -9.77
CA PRO A 293 -58.34 -15.27 -10.44
C PRO A 293 -59.53 -15.36 -9.47
N ALA A 294 -59.30 -15.47 -8.16
CA ALA A 294 -60.36 -15.50 -7.16
C ALA A 294 -60.85 -14.10 -6.76
N LYS A 295 -60.07 -13.04 -7.05
CA LYS A 295 -60.36 -11.67 -6.60
C LYS A 295 -60.76 -10.71 -7.73
N SER A 296 -60.42 -11.02 -8.98
CA SER A 296 -60.75 -10.18 -10.14
C SER A 296 -61.80 -10.83 -11.04
N GLY A 297 -62.81 -10.04 -11.44
CA GLY A 297 -63.76 -10.43 -12.50
C GLY A 297 -63.15 -10.38 -13.91
N ASP A 298 -62.09 -9.60 -14.09
CA ASP A 298 -61.28 -9.51 -15.31
C ASP A 298 -60.01 -10.35 -15.15
N THR A 299 -60.06 -11.60 -15.61
CA THR A 299 -58.90 -12.50 -15.57
C THR A 299 -57.89 -12.12 -16.65
N ILE A 300 -56.63 -11.94 -16.25
CA ILE A 300 -55.51 -11.79 -17.18
C ILE A 300 -55.40 -13.07 -18.03
N SER A 301 -55.34 -12.91 -19.34
CA SER A 301 -55.14 -14.01 -20.28
C SER A 301 -53.80 -14.71 -20.06
N GLN A 302 -53.70 -15.99 -20.43
CA GLN A 302 -52.45 -16.74 -20.31
C GLN A 302 -51.30 -16.09 -21.10
N ALA A 303 -51.59 -15.48 -22.26
CA ALA A 303 -50.62 -14.75 -23.06
C ALA A 303 -50.06 -13.51 -22.34
N GLU A 304 -50.92 -12.73 -21.67
CA GLU A 304 -50.48 -11.57 -20.87
C GLU A 304 -49.62 -12.00 -19.67
N ARG A 305 -49.92 -13.15 -19.04
CA ARG A 305 -49.06 -13.71 -17.98
C ARG A 305 -47.69 -14.12 -18.51
N THR A 306 -47.62 -14.75 -19.68
CA THR A 306 -46.33 -15.09 -20.32
C THR A 306 -45.53 -13.83 -20.64
N SER A 307 -46.15 -12.79 -21.22
CA SER A 307 -45.46 -11.52 -21.50
C SER A 307 -45.01 -10.79 -20.22
N LEU A 308 -45.73 -10.95 -19.10
CA LEU A 308 -45.33 -10.41 -17.80
C LEU A 308 -44.06 -11.08 -17.28
N GLU A 309 -44.02 -12.42 -17.28
CA GLU A 309 -42.85 -13.17 -16.83
C GLU A 309 -41.64 -12.94 -17.75
N GLU A 310 -41.84 -12.88 -19.07
CA GLU A 310 -40.78 -12.50 -20.02
C GLU A 310 -40.21 -11.11 -19.75
N ALA A 311 -41.06 -10.14 -19.35
CA ALA A 311 -40.63 -8.80 -18.99
C ALA A 311 -39.83 -8.81 -17.68
N LYS A 312 -40.26 -9.58 -16.66
CA LYS A 312 -39.52 -9.76 -15.40
C LYS A 312 -38.13 -10.36 -15.65
N ASP A 313 -38.06 -11.44 -16.40
CA ASP A 313 -36.80 -12.11 -16.76
C ASP A 313 -35.87 -11.16 -17.53
N SER A 314 -36.44 -10.37 -18.45
CA SER A 314 -35.69 -9.35 -19.20
C SER A 314 -35.13 -8.26 -18.28
N TRP A 315 -35.90 -7.82 -17.27
CA TRP A 315 -35.44 -6.85 -16.28
C TRP A 315 -34.33 -7.40 -15.40
N ILE A 316 -34.45 -8.63 -14.90
CA ILE A 316 -33.41 -9.28 -14.09
C ILE A 316 -32.10 -9.35 -14.89
N LYS A 317 -32.16 -9.93 -16.09
CA LYS A 317 -30.99 -10.06 -16.97
C LYS A 317 -30.35 -8.71 -17.31
N LYS A 318 -31.17 -7.71 -17.67
CA LYS A 318 -30.65 -6.38 -18.02
C LYS A 318 -30.10 -5.62 -16.83
N ALA A 319 -30.68 -5.78 -15.64
CA ALA A 319 -30.15 -5.19 -14.41
C ALA A 319 -28.79 -5.79 -14.04
N GLU A 320 -28.58 -7.10 -14.24
CA GLU A 320 -27.27 -7.76 -14.06
C GLU A 320 -26.24 -7.26 -15.06
N GLU A 321 -26.59 -7.16 -16.35
CA GLU A 321 -25.71 -6.58 -17.37
C GLU A 321 -25.34 -5.11 -17.04
N CYS A 322 -26.31 -4.33 -16.53
CA CYS A 322 -26.09 -2.96 -16.07
C CYS A 322 -25.21 -2.89 -14.82
N ASP A 323 -25.34 -3.82 -13.87
CA ASP A 323 -24.48 -3.88 -12.68
C ASP A 323 -23.01 -4.05 -13.08
N VAL A 324 -22.73 -5.02 -13.96
CA VAL A 324 -21.37 -5.28 -14.45
C VAL A 324 -20.83 -4.06 -15.20
N ALA A 325 -21.60 -3.48 -16.13
CA ALA A 325 -21.16 -2.29 -16.88
C ALA A 325 -20.97 -1.07 -15.97
N GLY A 326 -21.88 -0.86 -15.02
CA GLY A 326 -21.83 0.21 -14.03
C GLY A 326 -20.58 0.12 -13.18
N ARG A 327 -20.26 -1.06 -12.62
CA ARG A 327 -19.03 -1.27 -11.83
C ARG A 327 -17.76 -0.98 -12.63
N ARG A 328 -17.71 -1.32 -13.93
CA ARG A 328 -16.57 -0.99 -14.81
C ARG A 328 -16.42 0.52 -14.99
N LEU A 329 -17.53 1.23 -15.22
CA LEU A 329 -17.53 2.70 -15.34
C LEU A 329 -17.18 3.37 -14.01
N ILE A 330 -17.66 2.85 -12.88
CA ILE A 330 -17.32 3.35 -11.52
C ILE A 330 -15.84 3.11 -11.22
N ALA A 331 -15.28 1.97 -11.59
CA ALA A 331 -13.86 1.70 -11.45
C ALA A 331 -13.03 2.68 -12.29
N LEU A 332 -13.42 2.92 -13.54
CA LEU A 332 -12.77 3.90 -14.40
C LEU A 332 -12.87 5.33 -13.82
N PHE A 333 -14.06 5.72 -13.36
CA PHE A 333 -14.28 6.98 -12.65
C PHE A 333 -13.32 7.12 -11.47
N SER A 334 -13.21 6.09 -10.65
CA SER A 334 -12.33 6.06 -9.48
C SER A 334 -10.86 6.22 -9.86
N ILE A 335 -10.43 5.60 -10.96
CA ILE A 335 -9.05 5.70 -11.48
C ILE A 335 -8.77 7.11 -12.00
N ILE A 336 -9.65 7.66 -12.83
CA ILE A 336 -9.48 9.01 -13.42
C ILE A 336 -9.50 10.06 -12.31
N ALA A 337 -10.50 10.02 -11.44
CA ALA A 337 -10.62 10.94 -10.31
C ALA A 337 -9.37 10.88 -9.44
N ARG A 338 -8.81 9.71 -9.18
CA ARG A 338 -7.58 9.58 -8.39
C ARG A 338 -6.36 10.21 -9.07
N ASN A 339 -6.19 9.98 -10.37
CA ASN A 339 -5.00 10.41 -11.11
C ASN A 339 -5.06 11.91 -11.47
N ASP A 340 -6.26 12.45 -11.70
CA ASP A 340 -6.45 13.86 -11.97
C ASP A 340 -6.46 14.69 -10.68
N ARG A 341 -5.27 14.89 -10.13
CA ARG A 341 -5.07 15.73 -8.94
C ARG A 341 -5.54 17.17 -9.13
N ARG A 342 -5.65 17.66 -10.37
CA ARG A 342 -6.10 19.02 -10.63
C ARG A 342 -7.62 19.10 -10.47
N ALA A 343 -8.36 18.26 -11.19
CA ALA A 343 -9.81 18.19 -11.08
C ALA A 343 -10.25 17.93 -9.63
N MET A 344 -9.57 17.01 -8.94
CA MET A 344 -9.86 16.75 -7.52
C MET A 344 -9.66 17.94 -6.61
N ARG A 345 -8.61 18.76 -6.82
CA ARG A 345 -8.43 19.98 -6.02
C ARG A 345 -9.52 21.01 -6.31
N GLU A 346 -10.00 21.07 -7.55
CA GLU A 346 -11.06 21.98 -7.96
C GLU A 346 -12.40 21.57 -7.33
N PHE A 347 -12.77 20.28 -7.31
CA PHE A 347 -13.94 19.76 -6.58
C PHE A 347 -13.93 20.04 -5.07
N GLN A 348 -12.75 20.24 -4.49
CA GLN A 348 -12.58 20.45 -3.05
C GLN A 348 -12.64 21.92 -2.63
N ARG A 349 -12.56 22.86 -3.57
CA ARG A 349 -12.66 24.28 -3.23
C ARG A 349 -14.09 24.55 -2.78
N LYS A 350 -14.23 25.07 -1.55
CA LYS A 350 -15.52 25.50 -0.97
C LYS A 350 -16.19 26.54 -1.87
N ASP A 351 -15.38 27.46 -2.40
CA ASP A 351 -15.81 28.48 -3.35
C ASP A 351 -15.01 28.32 -4.66
N PRO A 352 -15.62 27.80 -5.73
CA PRO A 352 -15.00 27.86 -7.04
C PRO A 352 -14.82 29.35 -7.40
N LYS A 353 -13.58 29.77 -7.66
CA LYS A 353 -13.33 31.17 -8.09
C LYS A 353 -14.14 31.42 -9.36
N PRO A 354 -15.07 32.39 -9.38
CA PRO A 354 -15.82 32.71 -10.58
C PRO A 354 -14.83 33.31 -11.59
N GLY A 355 -14.73 32.66 -12.75
CA GLY A 355 -13.97 33.16 -13.89
C GLY A 355 -12.55 32.61 -14.00
N VAL A 356 -12.41 31.50 -14.74
CA VAL A 356 -11.58 31.40 -15.96
C VAL A 356 -12.15 30.23 -16.79
N GLY A 357 -13.06 30.54 -17.74
CA GLY A 357 -13.66 29.57 -18.67
C GLY A 357 -14.83 28.76 -18.11
N GLY A 358 -15.79 28.37 -18.96
CA GLY A 358 -17.06 27.69 -18.62
C GLY A 358 -16.97 26.35 -17.87
N ARG A 359 -15.79 25.97 -17.37
CA ARG A 359 -15.58 24.81 -16.50
C ARG A 359 -16.10 25.01 -15.06
N SER A 360 -16.40 26.24 -14.65
CA SER A 360 -16.82 26.54 -13.27
C SER A 360 -18.12 25.86 -12.85
N GLU A 361 -19.02 25.57 -13.78
CA GLU A 361 -20.31 24.94 -13.48
C GLU A 361 -20.15 23.45 -13.16
N VAL A 362 -19.28 22.74 -13.90
CA VAL A 362 -19.00 21.31 -13.68
C VAL A 362 -18.40 21.05 -12.29
N PHE A 363 -17.48 21.90 -11.83
CA PHE A 363 -16.88 21.77 -10.49
C PHE A 363 -17.79 22.23 -9.34
N SER A 364 -18.95 22.81 -9.68
CA SER A 364 -19.99 23.17 -8.72
C SER A 364 -21.00 22.03 -8.46
N ASP A 365 -20.91 20.94 -9.23
CA ASP A 365 -21.78 19.77 -9.07
C ASP A 365 -21.61 19.13 -7.67
N PRO A 366 -22.66 19.16 -6.83
CA PRO A 366 -22.61 18.63 -5.47
C PRO A 366 -22.57 17.09 -5.43
N VAL A 367 -23.16 16.40 -6.41
CA VAL A 367 -23.17 14.93 -6.49
C VAL A 367 -21.77 14.44 -6.82
N LEU A 368 -21.16 15.03 -7.85
CA LEU A 368 -19.81 14.69 -8.26
C LEU A 368 -18.79 15.02 -7.16
N ARG A 369 -18.98 16.16 -6.47
CA ARG A 369 -18.16 16.54 -5.30
C ARG A 369 -18.28 15.52 -4.18
N GLU A 370 -19.46 15.01 -3.88
CA GLU A 370 -19.68 14.02 -2.82
C GLU A 370 -19.09 12.65 -3.20
N LEU A 371 -19.25 12.20 -4.45
CA LEU A 371 -18.61 10.97 -4.94
C LEU A 371 -17.08 11.08 -4.92
N CYS A 372 -16.55 12.23 -5.37
CA CYS A 372 -15.13 12.55 -5.23
C CYS A 372 -14.71 12.60 -3.75
N ARG A 373 -15.58 13.05 -2.84
CA ARG A 373 -15.33 13.02 -1.39
C ARG A 373 -15.31 11.60 -0.86
N MET A 374 -16.16 10.68 -1.32
CA MET A 374 -16.11 9.25 -0.94
C MET A 374 -14.83 8.56 -1.46
N LEU A 375 -14.35 8.96 -2.64
CA LEU A 375 -13.05 8.49 -3.15
C LEU A 375 -11.89 9.05 -2.34
N ARG A 376 -12.02 10.34 -1.95
CA ARG A 376 -11.02 11.15 -1.27
C ARG A 376 -11.19 11.20 0.24
N THR A 377 -12.12 10.47 0.85
CA THR A 377 -11.96 10.05 2.23
C THR A 377 -10.67 9.26 2.17
N ASN A 378 -9.60 10.02 2.44
CA ASN A 378 -8.29 9.55 2.77
C ASN A 378 -8.64 8.36 3.62
N SER A 379 -8.18 7.18 3.23
CA SER A 379 -8.24 6.13 4.21
C SER A 379 -7.62 6.78 5.46
N PRO A 380 -8.32 6.84 6.60
CA PRO A 380 -7.70 7.29 7.84
C PRO A 380 -6.43 6.45 8.14
N THR A 381 -6.19 5.42 7.33
CA THR A 381 -5.03 4.55 7.18
C THR A 381 -3.98 4.96 6.13
N SER A 382 -3.88 6.22 5.64
CA SER A 382 -2.59 6.66 5.06
C SER A 382 -1.61 6.79 6.23
N GLU A 383 -1.19 5.64 6.73
CA GLU A 383 -0.52 5.48 7.99
C GLU A 383 0.73 6.39 8.01
N PRO A 384 0.70 7.51 8.77
CA PRO A 384 1.74 8.55 8.69
C PRO A 384 3.10 8.06 9.17
N TRP A 385 3.13 6.85 9.74
CA TRP A 385 4.30 6.25 10.32
C TRP A 385 5.31 5.77 9.28
N TYR A 386 4.94 5.43 8.03
CA TYR A 386 5.92 4.95 7.02
C TYR A 386 6.98 6.00 6.70
N ASN A 387 6.54 7.18 6.29
CA ASN A 387 7.44 8.31 6.03
C ASN A 387 8.17 8.77 7.31
N SER A 388 7.52 8.62 8.47
CA SER A 388 8.12 8.93 9.77
C SER A 388 9.24 7.96 10.12
N MET A 389 9.10 6.67 9.80
CA MET A 389 10.11 5.63 10.01
C MET A 389 11.29 5.82 9.07
N LEU A 390 11.05 6.11 7.78
CA LEU A 390 12.11 6.44 6.83
C LEU A 390 12.90 7.68 7.27
N LEU A 391 12.20 8.75 7.67
CA LEU A 391 12.83 9.96 8.20
C LEU A 391 13.63 9.65 9.47
N SER A 392 13.06 8.87 10.38
CA SER A 392 13.73 8.42 11.60
C SER A 392 14.98 7.60 11.30
N GLY A 393 14.95 6.71 10.31
CA GLY A 393 16.11 5.91 9.92
C GLY A 393 17.23 6.76 9.33
N LEU A 394 16.90 7.68 8.40
CA LEU A 394 17.89 8.62 7.84
C LEU A 394 18.50 9.52 8.91
N ALA A 395 17.66 10.04 9.81
CA ALA A 395 18.10 10.89 10.91
C ALA A 395 18.98 10.11 11.90
N ALA A 396 18.65 8.84 12.18
CA ALA A 396 19.46 7.96 13.00
C ALA A 396 20.83 7.67 12.35
N ILE A 397 20.92 7.46 11.03
CA ILE A 397 22.20 7.28 10.32
C ILE A 397 23.09 8.49 10.53
N ILE A 398 22.59 9.69 10.25
CA ILE A 398 23.36 10.94 10.31
C ILE A 398 23.85 11.19 11.74
N CYS A 399 22.95 11.10 12.72
CA CYS A 399 23.29 11.38 14.11
C CYS A 399 24.18 10.31 14.74
N CYS A 400 23.97 9.04 14.43
CA CYS A 400 24.84 7.96 14.91
C CYS A 400 26.24 8.10 14.31
N THR A 401 26.36 8.38 13.01
CA THR A 401 27.66 8.54 12.34
C THR A 401 28.45 9.70 12.93
N LEU A 402 27.82 10.88 13.06
CA LEU A 402 28.47 12.05 13.63
C LEU A 402 28.82 11.85 15.11
N GLY A 403 27.89 11.32 15.91
CA GLY A 403 28.12 11.14 17.34
C GLY A 403 29.16 10.05 17.65
N LEU A 404 29.14 8.92 16.93
CA LEU A 404 30.17 7.87 17.06
C LEU A 404 31.53 8.35 16.57
N TRP A 405 31.59 9.13 15.49
CA TRP A 405 32.85 9.69 15.01
C TRP A 405 33.47 10.64 16.04
N ILE A 406 32.67 11.57 16.58
CA ILE A 406 33.13 12.49 17.65
C ILE A 406 33.59 11.68 18.87
N TYR A 407 32.80 10.70 19.31
CA TYR A 407 33.15 9.85 20.45
C TYR A 407 34.47 9.11 20.24
N LEU A 408 34.63 8.40 19.11
CA LEU A 408 35.84 7.64 18.83
C LEU A 408 37.07 8.54 18.69
N TRP A 409 36.91 9.69 18.03
CA TRP A 409 37.98 10.66 17.89
C TRP A 409 38.43 11.21 19.24
N VAL A 410 37.50 11.58 20.12
CA VAL A 410 37.83 12.05 21.49
C VAL A 410 38.54 10.94 22.28
N VAL A 411 38.04 9.71 22.23
CA VAL A 411 38.66 8.57 22.94
C VAL A 411 40.09 8.33 22.43
N ASP A 412 40.30 8.33 21.11
CA ASP A 412 41.62 8.11 20.53
C ASP A 412 42.59 9.28 20.83
N VAL A 413 42.11 10.53 20.78
CA VAL A 413 42.90 11.71 21.17
C VAL A 413 43.30 11.64 22.64
N VAL A 414 42.36 11.31 23.53
CA VAL A 414 42.65 11.18 24.96
C VAL A 414 43.69 10.09 25.20
N LEU A 415 43.50 8.89 24.63
CA LEU A 415 44.44 7.78 24.78
C LEU A 415 45.84 8.10 24.22
N THR A 416 45.93 8.79 23.08
CA THR A 416 47.20 9.17 22.46
C THR A 416 47.94 10.29 23.21
N VAL A 417 47.20 11.27 23.75
CA VAL A 417 47.74 12.34 24.60
C VAL A 417 48.29 11.78 25.91
N PHE A 418 47.64 10.77 26.50
CA PHE A 418 48.15 10.11 27.70
C PHE A 418 49.34 9.18 27.41
N ALA A 419 49.56 8.75 26.17
CA ALA A 419 50.59 7.77 25.81
C ALA A 419 51.86 8.36 25.16
N THR A 420 51.86 9.59 24.63
CA THR A 420 52.98 10.11 23.81
C THR A 420 53.29 11.61 24.00
N SER A 421 54.50 12.04 23.60
CA SER A 421 54.94 13.46 23.63
C SER A 421 54.32 14.31 22.51
N LEU A 422 54.19 15.64 22.73
CA LEU A 422 53.39 16.60 21.95
C LEU A 422 53.66 16.68 20.43
N ALA A 423 54.85 16.29 19.96
CA ALA A 423 55.26 16.46 18.55
C ALA A 423 54.87 15.28 17.64
N SER A 424 54.75 14.06 18.19
CA SER A 424 54.24 12.88 17.46
C SER A 424 52.72 12.83 17.38
N THR A 425 52.03 13.66 18.15
CA THR A 425 50.57 13.59 18.32
C THR A 425 49.81 14.05 17.07
N LEU A 426 50.36 14.99 16.29
CA LEU A 426 49.63 15.62 15.18
C LEU A 426 49.48 14.73 13.93
N SER A 427 50.51 13.94 13.58
CA SER A 427 50.44 12.98 12.48
C SER A 427 49.60 11.74 12.84
N ILE A 428 49.66 11.32 14.11
CA ILE A 428 48.84 10.23 14.67
C ILE A 428 47.35 10.65 14.73
N MET A 429 47.05 11.93 15.02
CA MET A 429 45.68 12.44 15.03
C MET A 429 44.99 12.36 13.67
N VAL A 430 45.71 12.59 12.56
CA VAL A 430 45.12 12.57 11.20
C VAL A 430 44.84 11.13 10.73
N THR A 431 45.76 10.20 10.96
CA THR A 431 45.55 8.77 10.63
C THR A 431 44.48 8.14 11.52
N SER A 432 44.48 8.46 12.81
CA SER A 432 43.42 8.05 13.75
C SER A 432 42.04 8.60 13.37
N ALA A 433 41.95 9.83 12.86
CA ALA A 433 40.68 10.40 12.42
C ALA A 433 40.05 9.66 11.23
N LYS A 434 40.86 9.16 10.28
CA LYS A 434 40.37 8.39 9.12
C LYS A 434 39.91 6.99 9.52
N GLU A 435 40.66 6.32 10.39
CA GLU A 435 40.31 4.98 10.89
C GLU A 435 39.08 5.01 11.80
N SER A 436 38.99 6.00 12.69
CA SER A 436 37.81 6.21 13.55
C SER A 436 36.56 6.54 12.74
N LEU A 437 36.68 7.37 11.69
CA LEU A 437 35.57 7.64 10.77
C LEU A 437 35.11 6.37 10.05
N GLY A 438 36.03 5.55 9.53
CA GLY A 438 35.69 4.28 8.88
C GLY A 438 34.96 3.31 9.82
N LEU A 439 35.43 3.20 11.07
CA LEU A 439 34.79 2.35 12.09
C LEU A 439 33.41 2.90 12.51
N ALA A 440 33.29 4.22 12.67
CA ALA A 440 32.03 4.90 12.98
C ALA A 440 31.01 4.69 11.85
N MET A 441 31.41 4.86 10.59
CA MET A 441 30.53 4.67 9.43
C MET A 441 30.03 3.24 9.32
N ASN A 442 30.90 2.24 9.45
CA ASN A 442 30.48 0.83 9.38
C ASN A 442 29.50 0.47 10.51
N THR A 443 29.80 0.88 11.74
CA THR A 443 28.92 0.60 12.90
C THR A 443 27.59 1.33 12.79
N SER A 444 27.61 2.59 12.35
CA SER A 444 26.40 3.41 12.18
C SER A 444 25.51 2.85 11.08
N PHE A 445 26.10 2.36 9.99
CA PHE A 445 25.38 1.72 8.90
C PHE A 445 24.74 0.41 9.34
N GLU A 446 25.49 -0.46 10.04
CA GLU A 446 24.96 -1.69 10.65
C GLU A 446 23.74 -1.38 11.53
N PHE A 447 23.92 -0.50 12.52
CA PHE A 447 22.88 -0.23 13.52
C PHE A 447 21.66 0.45 12.92
N SER A 448 21.86 1.41 12.02
CA SER A 448 20.75 2.16 11.45
C SER A 448 19.97 1.34 10.43
N LEU A 449 20.62 0.44 9.69
CA LEU A 449 19.90 -0.52 8.84
C LEU A 449 19.13 -1.52 9.70
N SER A 450 19.75 -2.10 10.74
CA SER A 450 19.03 -3.02 11.66
C SER A 450 17.83 -2.33 12.31
N PHE A 451 17.98 -1.08 12.74
CA PHE A 451 16.91 -0.23 13.25
C PHE A 451 15.81 0.00 12.21
N LEU A 452 16.18 0.36 10.97
CA LEU A 452 15.25 0.67 9.90
C LEU A 452 14.43 -0.58 9.52
N PHE A 453 15.10 -1.71 9.27
CA PHE A 453 14.45 -2.97 8.92
C PHE A 453 13.54 -3.46 10.04
N ALA A 454 14.00 -3.44 11.30
CA ALA A 454 13.18 -3.83 12.44
C ALA A 454 11.92 -2.96 12.55
N GLY A 455 12.06 -1.63 12.51
CA GLY A 455 10.91 -0.73 12.62
C GLY A 455 9.95 -0.83 11.44
N LEU A 456 10.46 -0.96 10.20
CA LEU A 456 9.61 -1.17 9.02
C LEU A 456 8.82 -2.48 9.11
N THR A 457 9.46 -3.58 9.54
CA THR A 457 8.80 -4.87 9.74
C THR A 457 7.75 -4.80 10.85
N ALA A 458 8.07 -4.19 11.99
CA ALA A 458 7.11 -4.07 13.10
C ALA A 458 5.86 -3.30 12.71
N LEU A 459 6.06 -2.18 12.04
CA LEU A 459 4.95 -1.32 11.64
C LEU A 459 4.12 -1.97 10.53
N PHE A 460 4.74 -2.73 9.62
CA PHE A 460 3.99 -3.55 8.66
C PHE A 460 3.10 -4.59 9.32
N ILE A 461 3.64 -5.37 10.27
CA ILE A 461 2.87 -6.38 11.01
C ILE A 461 1.71 -5.71 11.74
N ARG A 462 1.95 -4.54 12.33
CA ARG A 462 0.89 -3.73 12.95
C ARG A 462 -0.17 -3.33 11.92
N SER A 463 0.22 -2.83 10.75
CA SER A 463 -0.69 -2.45 9.66
C SER A 463 -1.62 -3.59 9.29
N VAL A 464 -1.04 -4.77 9.03
CA VAL A 464 -1.75 -5.97 8.62
C VAL A 464 -2.73 -6.40 9.71
N LYS A 465 -2.27 -6.52 10.96
CA LYS A 465 -3.14 -6.91 12.09
C LYS A 465 -4.23 -5.89 12.40
N THR A 466 -3.96 -4.59 12.20
CA THR A 466 -4.96 -3.53 12.39
C THR A 466 -6.06 -3.65 11.35
N ARG A 467 -5.68 -3.94 10.10
CA ARG A 467 -6.63 -4.18 9.01
C ARG A 467 -7.46 -5.43 9.23
N ASP A 468 -6.85 -6.51 9.72
CA ASP A 468 -7.54 -7.75 10.04
C ASP A 468 -8.39 -7.65 11.33
N GLU A 469 -8.49 -6.46 11.95
CA GLU A 469 -9.19 -6.19 13.21
C GLU A 469 -8.68 -7.05 14.40
N THR A 470 -7.49 -7.64 14.27
CA THR A 470 -6.85 -8.49 15.30
C THR A 470 -5.83 -7.72 16.16
N TRP A 471 -5.62 -6.43 15.88
CA TRP A 471 -4.69 -5.60 16.65
C TRP A 471 -5.27 -5.15 17.99
N LEU A 472 -4.76 -5.75 19.07
CA LEU A 472 -4.92 -5.27 20.43
C LEU A 472 -3.92 -4.14 20.70
N ALA A 473 -4.44 -2.92 20.90
CA ALA A 473 -3.66 -1.72 21.17
C ALA A 473 -3.04 -1.75 22.57
N TYR A 474 -1.84 -1.19 22.69
CA TYR A 474 -1.18 -1.01 23.98
C TYR A 474 -1.87 0.08 24.81
N ARG A 475 -2.33 -0.28 26.02
CA ARG A 475 -3.00 0.65 26.95
C ARG A 475 -2.15 1.06 28.15
N GLY A 476 -1.15 0.25 28.51
CA GLY A 476 -0.27 0.54 29.63
C GLY A 476 0.69 -0.61 29.95
N ILE A 477 1.61 -0.37 30.89
CA ILE A 477 2.68 -1.31 31.25
C ILE A 477 2.13 -2.61 31.86
N HIS A 478 0.97 -2.55 32.51
CA HIS A 478 0.34 -3.70 33.15
C HIS A 478 -0.53 -4.54 32.20
N ASP A 479 -0.83 -4.04 31.00
CA ASP A 479 -1.74 -4.67 30.05
C ASP A 479 -1.10 -4.68 28.66
N ILE A 480 -0.02 -5.46 28.54
CA ILE A 480 0.71 -5.64 27.27
C ILE A 480 0.11 -6.84 26.55
N PRO A 481 -0.51 -6.67 25.37
CA PRO A 481 -1.06 -7.79 24.62
C PRO A 481 0.08 -8.61 23.99
N VAL A 482 0.54 -9.64 24.71
CA VAL A 482 1.67 -10.49 24.30
C VAL A 482 1.40 -11.16 22.94
N SER A 483 0.15 -11.52 22.65
CA SER A 483 -0.26 -12.15 21.38
C SER A 483 -0.02 -11.26 20.15
N THR A 484 -0.06 -9.94 20.29
CA THR A 484 0.20 -9.01 19.18
C THR A 484 1.66 -8.59 19.10
N TYR A 485 2.29 -8.34 20.25
CA TYR A 485 3.65 -7.80 20.33
C TYR A 485 4.76 -8.86 20.21
N LEU A 486 4.53 -10.12 20.61
CA LEU A 486 5.53 -11.18 20.49
C LEU A 486 5.89 -11.51 19.02
N PRO A 487 4.92 -11.66 18.09
CA PRO A 487 5.24 -11.82 16.67
C PRO A 487 5.99 -10.62 16.08
N VAL A 488 5.62 -9.40 16.49
CA VAL A 488 6.33 -8.17 16.08
C VAL A 488 7.79 -8.24 16.52
N PHE A 489 8.05 -8.57 17.79
CA PHE A 489 9.40 -8.71 18.33
C PHE A 489 10.21 -9.77 17.56
N ALA A 490 9.65 -10.97 17.37
CA ALA A 490 10.33 -12.08 16.72
C ALA A 490 10.69 -11.76 15.27
N CYS A 491 9.72 -11.30 14.46
CA CYS A 491 9.96 -10.95 13.06
C CYS A 491 10.91 -9.77 12.92
N SER A 492 10.82 -8.76 13.78
CA SER A 492 11.70 -7.58 13.74
C SER A 492 13.13 -7.92 14.15
N THR A 493 13.30 -8.88 15.08
CA THR A 493 14.62 -9.43 15.45
C THR A 493 15.27 -10.12 14.25
N VAL A 494 14.51 -10.95 13.53
CA VAL A 494 15.01 -11.60 12.31
C VAL A 494 15.34 -10.57 11.24
N ALA A 495 14.50 -9.54 11.04
CA ALA A 495 14.76 -8.48 10.09
C ALA A 495 16.04 -7.67 10.42
N ALA A 496 16.27 -7.36 11.70
CA ALA A 496 17.48 -6.69 12.17
C ALA A 496 18.76 -7.53 12.04
N PHE A 497 18.62 -8.85 12.05
CA PHE A 497 19.73 -9.77 11.93
C PHE A 497 20.38 -9.73 10.54
N LEU A 498 19.60 -9.54 9.48
CA LEU A 498 20.12 -9.51 8.10
C LEU A 498 21.21 -8.43 7.90
N PRO A 499 20.98 -7.14 8.22
CA PRO A 499 22.03 -6.13 8.12
C PRO A 499 23.28 -6.42 8.97
N SER A 500 23.11 -6.98 10.16
CA SER A 500 24.22 -7.39 11.01
C SER A 500 25.06 -8.51 10.40
N VAL A 501 24.45 -9.46 9.69
CA VAL A 501 25.17 -10.50 8.95
C VAL A 501 25.88 -9.93 7.73
N ILE A 502 25.23 -9.02 6.98
CA ILE A 502 25.86 -8.35 5.83
C ILE A 502 27.10 -7.57 6.27
N SER A 503 27.00 -6.81 7.38
CA SER A 503 28.14 -6.07 7.94
C SER A 503 29.26 -7.01 8.42
N TYR A 504 28.91 -8.15 9.04
CA TYR A 504 29.88 -9.18 9.42
C TYR A 504 30.69 -9.66 8.22
N VAL A 505 30.01 -10.10 7.18
CA VAL A 505 30.67 -10.66 6.01
C VAL A 505 31.43 -9.58 5.23
N GLY A 506 30.83 -8.41 5.06
CA GLY A 506 31.49 -7.26 4.42
C GLY A 506 32.80 -6.91 5.11
N TYR A 507 32.82 -6.86 6.44
CA TYR A 507 34.05 -6.58 7.19
C TYR A 507 35.19 -7.53 6.83
N TYR A 508 34.93 -8.84 6.73
CA TYR A 508 35.97 -9.81 6.39
C TYR A 508 36.32 -9.84 4.90
N LEU A 509 35.35 -9.61 4.01
CA LEU A 509 35.60 -9.55 2.56
C LEU A 509 36.47 -8.35 2.17
N PHE A 510 36.30 -7.20 2.84
CA PHE A 510 37.03 -5.98 2.48
C PHE A 510 38.32 -5.78 3.26
N LYS A 511 38.44 -6.32 4.47
CA LYS A 511 39.60 -6.08 5.33
C LYS A 511 40.61 -7.22 5.32
N ASP A 512 40.18 -8.47 5.13
CA ASP A 512 41.07 -9.63 5.26
C ASP A 512 40.54 -10.87 4.50
N GLN A 513 40.67 -10.87 3.17
CA GLN A 513 40.08 -11.88 2.26
C GLN A 513 40.49 -13.33 2.57
N GLY A 514 41.61 -13.56 3.26
CA GLY A 514 42.08 -14.89 3.68
C GLY A 514 41.66 -15.32 5.09
N ALA A 515 41.26 -14.38 5.96
CA ALA A 515 40.97 -14.68 7.36
C ALA A 515 39.60 -15.36 7.56
N PHE A 516 38.63 -15.14 6.68
CA PHE A 516 37.29 -15.75 6.85
C PHE A 516 37.30 -17.25 6.57
N GLN A 517 38.01 -17.68 5.52
CA GLN A 517 38.09 -19.10 5.12
C GLN A 517 38.93 -19.94 6.09
N THR A 518 39.74 -19.29 6.94
CA THR A 518 40.58 -19.94 7.95
C THR A 518 39.93 -19.95 9.34
N GLN A 519 38.76 -19.34 9.52
CA GLN A 519 38.03 -19.40 10.80
C GLN A 519 37.37 -20.77 11.01
N GLN A 520 37.50 -21.28 12.23
CA GLN A 520 36.81 -22.49 12.64
C GLN A 520 35.28 -22.27 12.62
N PRO A 521 34.48 -23.28 12.20
CA PRO A 521 33.02 -23.17 12.14
C PRO A 521 32.39 -22.71 13.46
N ASP A 522 32.95 -23.13 14.60
CA ASP A 522 32.50 -22.74 15.94
C ASP A 522 32.59 -21.23 16.19
N VAL A 523 33.66 -20.58 15.72
CA VAL A 523 33.86 -19.12 15.88
C VAL A 523 32.86 -18.34 15.04
N VAL A 524 32.58 -18.84 13.82
CA VAL A 524 31.57 -18.27 12.93
C VAL A 524 30.18 -18.42 13.54
N LEU A 525 29.84 -19.60 14.07
CA LEU A 525 28.56 -19.87 14.71
C LEU A 525 28.37 -18.99 15.96
N GLN A 526 29.38 -18.88 16.82
CA GLN A 526 29.35 -17.99 17.99
C GLN A 526 29.15 -16.51 17.59
N SER A 527 29.82 -16.06 16.52
CA SER A 527 29.67 -14.70 16.00
C SER A 527 28.27 -14.43 15.44
N LEU A 528 27.66 -15.41 14.77
CA LEU A 528 26.28 -15.32 14.29
C LEU A 528 25.27 -15.32 15.45
N LEU A 529 25.43 -16.20 16.43
CA LEU A 529 24.58 -16.25 17.63
C LEU A 529 24.66 -14.93 18.40
N PHE A 530 25.84 -14.34 18.51
CA PHE A 530 26.00 -13.01 19.08
C PHE A 530 25.20 -11.95 18.31
N ARG A 531 25.32 -11.92 16.98
CA ARG A 531 24.59 -10.94 16.15
C ARG A 531 23.08 -11.15 16.22
N LEU A 532 22.62 -12.39 16.36
CA LEU A 532 21.22 -12.70 16.60
C LEU A 532 20.76 -12.17 17.97
N LYS A 533 21.53 -12.43 19.04
CA LYS A 533 21.28 -11.86 20.38
C LYS A 533 21.25 -10.33 20.33
N PHE A 534 22.20 -9.72 19.65
CA PHE A 534 22.26 -8.26 19.47
C PHE A 534 21.03 -7.72 18.73
N SER A 535 20.53 -8.46 17.73
CA SER A 535 19.35 -8.09 16.94
C SER A 535 18.06 -8.06 17.77
N THR A 536 18.01 -8.76 18.91
CA THR A 536 16.86 -8.70 19.83
C THR A 536 16.66 -7.29 20.40
N VAL A 537 17.73 -6.50 20.55
CA VAL A 537 17.65 -5.10 20.99
C VAL A 537 16.83 -4.29 20.00
N TRP A 538 17.10 -4.46 18.70
CA TRP A 538 16.35 -3.80 17.63
C TRP A 538 14.92 -4.32 17.53
N GLY A 539 14.70 -5.62 17.76
CA GLY A 539 13.35 -6.19 17.88
C GLY A 539 12.52 -5.52 18.97
N LEU A 540 13.12 -5.22 20.12
CA LEU A 540 12.47 -4.48 21.20
C LEU A 540 12.24 -3.00 20.83
N VAL A 541 13.22 -2.34 20.21
CA VAL A 541 13.02 -0.96 19.70
C VAL A 541 11.84 -0.90 18.71
N ALA A 542 11.65 -1.95 17.92
CA ALA A 542 10.59 -2.01 16.96
C ALA A 542 9.19 -2.19 17.60
N THR A 543 9.06 -2.99 18.67
CA THR A 543 7.80 -3.08 19.43
C THR A 543 7.42 -1.74 20.06
N ILE A 544 8.41 -0.95 20.47
CA ILE A 544 8.22 0.39 21.02
C ILE A 544 7.58 1.32 20.00
N PHE A 545 7.93 1.24 18.71
CA PHE A 545 7.29 2.08 17.68
C PHE A 545 5.80 1.82 17.58
N CYS A 546 5.38 0.56 17.65
CA CYS A 546 3.97 0.19 17.68
C CYS A 546 3.25 0.78 18.90
N ALA A 547 3.87 0.68 20.09
CA ALA A 547 3.31 1.25 21.31
C ALA A 547 3.25 2.79 21.25
N VAL A 548 4.25 3.45 20.68
CA VAL A 548 4.25 4.92 20.48
C VAL A 548 3.10 5.33 19.56
N ILE A 549 2.81 4.59 18.49
CA ILE A 549 1.67 4.90 17.61
C ILE A 549 0.36 4.74 18.38
N ASP A 550 0.20 3.65 19.13
CA ASP A 550 -1.02 3.38 19.89
C ASP A 550 -1.28 4.53 20.89
N ILE A 551 -0.26 4.95 21.65
CA ILE A 551 -0.36 6.08 22.59
C ILE A 551 -0.62 7.42 21.88
N VAL A 552 0.06 7.66 20.76
CA VAL A 552 -0.12 8.90 19.99
C VAL A 552 -1.49 8.93 19.32
N SER A 553 -2.18 7.80 19.14
CA SER A 553 -3.52 7.71 18.55
C SER A 553 -4.63 8.09 19.53
N GLU A 554 -4.47 7.86 20.82
CA GLU A 554 -5.42 8.30 21.84
C GLU A 554 -5.25 9.81 22.11
N GLN A 555 -6.34 10.59 22.08
CA GLN A 555 -6.33 12.07 22.04
C GLN A 555 -5.73 12.77 23.28
N ASN A 556 -5.37 12.05 24.35
CA ASN A 556 -5.18 12.62 25.69
C ASN A 556 -3.76 12.61 26.28
N VAL A 557 -2.70 12.71 25.46
CA VAL A 557 -1.35 12.34 25.93
C VAL A 557 -0.25 13.36 25.60
N ARG A 558 -0.33 14.60 26.11
CA ARG A 558 0.86 15.50 26.11
C ARG A 558 1.86 15.17 27.23
N MET A 559 1.40 14.88 28.45
CA MET A 559 2.29 14.58 29.58
C MET A 559 2.68 13.09 29.69
N ILE A 560 1.74 12.17 29.41
CA ILE A 560 2.01 10.72 29.45
C ILE A 560 3.04 10.33 28.37
N GLY A 561 3.08 11.03 27.23
CA GLY A 561 3.96 10.72 26.11
C GLY A 561 5.41 11.11 26.33
N ALA A 562 5.70 12.13 27.17
CA ALA A 562 7.08 12.49 27.50
C ALA A 562 7.69 11.48 28.49
N ARG A 563 6.96 11.13 29.55
CA ARG A 563 7.41 10.13 30.55
C ARG A 563 7.59 8.75 29.93
N PHE A 564 6.64 8.33 29.09
CA PHE A 564 6.74 7.06 28.36
C PHE A 564 7.98 7.03 27.45
N ARG A 565 8.24 8.09 26.67
CA ARG A 565 9.45 8.15 25.81
C ARG A 565 10.74 7.97 26.60
N VAL A 566 10.89 8.66 27.73
CA VAL A 566 12.09 8.57 28.57
C VAL A 566 12.22 7.17 29.18
N LEU A 567 11.15 6.64 29.78
CA LEU A 567 11.15 5.31 30.40
C LEU A 567 11.53 4.23 29.38
N THR A 568 11.03 4.36 28.16
CA THR A 568 11.24 3.41 27.09
C THR A 568 12.66 3.47 26.52
N VAL A 569 13.25 4.66 26.37
CA VAL A 569 14.67 4.78 26.01
C VAL A 569 15.54 4.14 27.10
N VAL A 570 15.25 4.39 28.38
CA VAL A 570 15.99 3.79 29.51
C VAL A 570 15.86 2.26 29.51
N ALA A 571 14.67 1.72 29.24
CA ALA A 571 14.45 0.27 29.17
C ALA A 571 15.23 -0.39 28.03
N VAL A 572 15.29 0.24 26.84
CA VAL A 572 16.11 -0.26 25.73
C VAL A 572 17.59 -0.23 26.06
N LEU A 573 18.07 0.84 26.70
CA LEU A 573 19.46 0.96 27.11
C LEU A 573 19.86 -0.10 28.14
N LEU A 574 18.98 -0.34 29.12
CA LEU A 574 19.19 -1.36 30.13
C LEU A 574 19.20 -2.76 29.53
N LEU A 575 18.30 -3.05 28.58
CA LEU A 575 18.32 -4.32 27.85
C LEU A 575 19.56 -4.46 26.95
N GLY A 576 19.92 -3.41 26.20
CA GLY A 576 21.12 -3.40 25.37
C GLY A 576 22.39 -3.64 26.18
N PHE A 577 22.46 -3.04 27.37
CA PHE A 577 23.52 -3.27 28.34
C PHE A 577 23.56 -4.73 28.81
N ILE A 578 22.41 -5.31 29.20
CA ILE A 578 22.31 -6.72 29.63
C ILE A 578 22.72 -7.67 28.49
N VAL A 579 22.25 -7.45 27.27
CA VAL A 579 22.57 -8.30 26.11
C VAL A 579 24.07 -8.26 25.80
N MET A 580 24.71 -7.08 25.91
CA MET A 580 26.16 -6.97 25.75
C MET A 580 26.93 -7.64 26.90
N LEU A 581 26.43 -7.53 28.14
CA LEU A 581 27.07 -8.11 29.33
C LEU A 581 27.01 -9.64 29.32
N LEU A 582 25.91 -10.21 28.82
CA LEU A 582 25.72 -11.66 28.65
C LEU A 582 26.42 -12.25 27.42
N THR A 583 27.20 -11.45 26.69
CA THR A 583 27.98 -11.93 25.55
C THR A 583 29.43 -12.16 25.94
N ASP A 584 29.85 -13.43 25.93
CA ASP A 584 31.23 -13.83 26.15
C ASP A 584 32.17 -13.19 25.12
N GLY A 585 33.22 -12.51 25.59
CA GLY A 585 34.24 -11.84 24.76
C GLY A 585 34.16 -10.31 24.72
N TYR A 586 32.98 -9.70 24.84
CA TYR A 586 32.85 -8.23 24.91
C TYR A 586 33.15 -7.68 26.31
N SER A 587 32.87 -8.45 27.36
CA SER A 587 33.27 -8.13 28.74
C SER A 587 34.78 -7.98 28.90
N LEU A 588 35.56 -8.60 28.02
CA LEU A 588 37.04 -8.56 28.01
C LEU A 588 37.60 -7.41 27.18
N GLN A 589 36.82 -6.81 26.26
CA GLN A 589 37.25 -5.70 25.40
C GLN A 589 36.41 -4.45 25.66
N SER A 590 36.71 -3.74 26.76
CA SER A 590 35.91 -2.59 27.23
C SER A 590 35.67 -1.53 26.15
N ARG A 591 36.65 -1.26 25.28
CA ARG A 591 36.54 -0.27 24.19
C ARG A 591 35.41 -0.61 23.21
N ASN A 592 35.30 -1.88 22.80
CA ASN A 592 34.29 -2.33 21.85
C ASN A 592 32.89 -2.38 22.49
N PHE A 593 32.82 -2.71 23.77
CA PHE A 593 31.59 -2.64 24.56
C PHE A 593 31.02 -1.21 24.59
N TRP A 594 31.82 -0.24 25.01
CA TRP A 594 31.38 1.16 25.12
C TRP A 594 31.04 1.78 23.76
N HIS A 595 31.82 1.48 22.73
CA HIS A 595 31.54 1.92 21.36
C HIS A 595 30.15 1.48 20.87
N ARG A 596 29.81 0.19 21.04
CA ARG A 596 28.49 -0.31 20.63
C ARG A 596 27.37 0.24 21.51
N LEU A 597 27.58 0.41 22.81
CA LEU A 597 26.57 0.97 23.73
C LEU A 597 26.23 2.41 23.38
N VAL A 598 27.24 3.24 23.10
CA VAL A 598 27.05 4.63 22.64
C VAL A 598 26.28 4.63 21.31
N GLY A 599 26.65 3.76 20.36
CA GLY A 599 25.95 3.67 19.07
C GLY A 599 24.47 3.32 19.21
N ILE A 600 24.12 2.33 20.04
CA ILE A 600 22.71 2.00 20.32
C ILE A 600 21.99 3.19 20.95
N THR A 601 22.63 3.86 21.91
CA THR A 601 22.04 5.00 22.61
C THR A 601 21.67 6.12 21.65
N LEU A 602 22.58 6.46 20.72
CA LEU A 602 22.36 7.50 19.73
C LEU A 602 21.25 7.12 18.75
N VAL A 603 21.27 5.89 18.20
CA VAL A 603 20.24 5.43 17.24
C VAL A 603 18.87 5.35 17.89
N THR A 604 18.75 4.71 19.05
CA THR A 604 17.48 4.53 19.74
C THR A 604 16.92 5.85 20.26
N GLY A 605 17.75 6.66 20.95
CA GLY A 605 17.30 7.91 21.53
C GLY A 605 16.87 8.92 20.46
N PHE A 606 17.69 9.10 19.43
CA PHE A 606 17.38 10.06 18.37
C PHE A 606 16.28 9.54 17.43
N GLY A 607 16.34 8.27 17.04
CA GLY A 607 15.34 7.64 16.17
C GLY A 607 13.94 7.71 16.77
N ILE A 608 13.77 7.27 18.02
CA ILE A 608 12.45 7.33 18.69
C ILE A 608 11.95 8.78 18.81
N ALA A 609 12.83 9.74 19.12
CA ALA A 609 12.45 11.15 19.22
C ALA A 609 11.98 11.73 17.88
N VAL A 610 12.73 11.47 16.78
CA VAL A 610 12.37 11.92 15.44
C VAL A 610 11.07 11.28 14.98
N PHE A 611 10.90 9.97 15.18
CA PHE A 611 9.68 9.26 14.81
C PHE A 611 8.44 9.81 15.56
N ALA A 612 8.54 9.96 16.88
CA ALA A 612 7.42 10.46 17.69
C ALA A 612 7.04 11.90 17.32
N THR A 613 8.03 12.76 17.06
CA THR A 613 7.79 14.15 16.64
C THR A 613 7.19 14.24 15.24
N SER A 614 7.68 13.46 14.28
CA SER A 614 7.16 13.49 12.90
C SER A 614 5.72 13.00 12.80
N ILE A 615 5.34 11.95 13.56
CA ILE A 615 3.95 11.50 13.64
C ILE A 615 3.07 12.55 14.29
N SER A 616 3.53 13.15 15.39
CA SER A 616 2.77 14.18 16.12
C SER A 616 2.49 15.41 15.24
N VAL A 617 3.47 15.86 14.46
CA VAL A 617 3.33 17.01 13.54
C VAL A 617 2.36 16.67 12.41
N ARG A 618 2.49 15.51 11.77
CA ARG A 618 1.57 15.08 10.70
C ARG A 618 0.13 14.95 11.20
N ARG A 619 -0.06 14.41 12.40
CA ARG A 619 -1.40 14.31 13.00
C ARG A 619 -2.03 15.68 13.21
N LYS A 620 -1.27 16.66 13.71
CA LYS A 620 -1.76 18.03 13.86
C LYS A 620 -2.22 18.62 12.53
N LEU A 621 -1.44 18.45 11.47
CA LEU A 621 -1.80 18.91 10.11
C LEU A 621 -3.06 18.24 9.56
N LEU A 622 -3.36 17.00 9.97
CA LEU A 622 -4.57 16.28 9.56
C LEU A 622 -5.81 16.67 10.39
N VAL A 623 -5.62 17.05 11.66
CA VAL A 623 -6.72 17.35 12.60
C VAL A 623 -7.12 18.82 12.60
N THR A 624 -6.26 19.76 12.18
CA THR A 624 -6.68 21.14 11.91
C THR A 624 -7.34 21.19 10.53
N PRO A 625 -8.68 21.18 10.41
CA PRO A 625 -9.30 21.60 9.16
C PRO A 625 -8.84 23.05 8.93
N ASN A 626 -8.48 23.40 7.69
CA ASN A 626 -8.18 24.77 7.30
C ASN A 626 -9.34 25.68 7.76
N SER A 627 -9.17 26.31 8.92
CA SER A 627 -10.00 27.40 9.45
C SER A 627 -9.34 28.71 9.06
N GLY A 628 -9.12 28.87 7.76
CA GLY A 628 -8.56 30.04 7.11
C GLY A 628 -9.30 30.29 5.82
#